data_AF-A0A3M5VK17-F1
#
_entry.id   AF-A0A3M5VK17-F1
#
_cell.length_a   1.000
_cell.length_b   1.000
_cell.length_c   1.000
_cell.angle_alpha   90.00
_cell.angle_beta   90.00
_cell.angle_gamma   90.00
#
_symmetry.space_group_name_H-M   'P 1'
#
loop_
_entity.id
_entity.type
_entity.pdbx_description
1 polymer ?
#
loop_
_entity_poly.entity_id
_entity_poly.type
_entity_poly.pdbx_seq_one_letter_code
_entity_poly.pdbx_strand_id
1 'polypeptide(L)' 'MPSAEDMIKSLVQGQEAVVRTARSIFPLLDKVSDEPTADLLTQRMQVHEKTAWMLRSMLESK' A
#
# COMPACT_ATOMS: atom_id res chain seq x y z
N MET A 1 -17.05 8.56 18.41
CA MET A 1 -16.22 7.52 17.77
C MET A 1 -16.53 7.54 16.28
N PRO A 2 -15.54 7.44 15.37
CA PRO A 2 -15.81 7.43 13.92
C PRO A 2 -16.69 6.25 13.50
N SER A 3 -17.38 6.38 12.36
CA SER A 3 -18.20 5.29 11.83
C SER A 3 -17.32 4.14 11.32
N ALA A 4 -17.89 2.95 11.17
CA ALA A 4 -17.18 1.80 10.60
C ALA A 4 -16.62 2.12 9.19
N GLU A 5 -17.38 2.87 8.38
CA GLU A 5 -16.94 3.30 7.06
C GLU A 5 -15.76 4.27 7.14
N ASP A 6 -15.77 5.21 8.08
CA ASP A 6 -14.66 6.16 8.26
C ASP A 6 -13.38 5.45 8.73
N MET A 7 -13.53 4.42 9.57
CA MET A 7 -12.40 3.56 9.97
C MET A 7 -11.85 2.78 8.78
N ILE A 8 -12.71 2.19 7.93
CA ILE A 8 -12.27 1.47 6.72
C ILE A 8 -11.58 2.43 5.73
N LYS A 9 -12.12 3.63 5.50
CA LYS A 9 -11.46 4.66 4.67
C LYS A 9 -10.08 5.03 5.21
N SER A 10 -9.94 5.17 6.52
CA SER A 10 -8.65 5.43 7.17
C SER A 10 -7.66 4.29 6.95
N LEU A 11 -8.12 3.02 7.01
CA LEU A 11 -7.30 1.86 6.72
C LEU A 11 -6.85 1.82 5.24
N VAL A 12 -7.75 2.10 4.29
CA VAL A 12 -7.40 2.20 2.86
C VAL A 12 -6.28 3.21 2.65
N GLN A 13 -6.45 4.42 3.20
CA GLN A 13 -5.44 5.47 3.10
C GLN A 13 -4.09 5.05 3.71
N GLY A 14 -4.11 4.33 4.83
CA GLY A 14 -2.91 3.78 5.45
C GLY A 14 -2.17 2.79 4.55
N GLN A 15 -2.89 1.84 3.93
CA GLN A 15 -2.30 0.88 3.00
C GLN A 15 -1.68 1.59 1.78
N GLU A 16 -2.39 2.54 1.18
CA GLU A 16 -1.92 3.31 0.03
C GLU A 16 -0.71 4.20 0.35
N ALA A 17 -0.63 4.72 1.59
CA ALA A 17 0.51 5.49 2.05
C ALA A 17 1.79 4.64 2.10
N VAL A 18 1.71 3.38 2.55
CA VAL A 18 2.84 2.47 2.55
C VAL A 18 3.29 2.18 1.11
N VAL A 19 2.36 1.89 0.21
CA VAL A 19 2.67 1.64 -1.22
C VAL A 19 3.36 2.84 -1.87
N ARG A 20 2.83 4.04 -1.67
CA ARG A 20 3.42 5.28 -2.21
C ARG A 20 4.84 5.51 -1.68
N THR A 21 5.05 5.25 -0.39
CA THR A 21 6.37 5.39 0.25
C THR A 21 7.35 4.37 -0.32
N ALA A 22 6.97 3.09 -0.39
CA ALA A 22 7.80 2.05 -0.99
C ALA A 22 8.17 2.38 -2.44
N ARG A 23 7.20 2.81 -3.25
CA ARG A 23 7.42 3.19 -4.65
C ARG A 23 8.39 4.37 -4.81
N SER A 24 8.38 5.32 -3.87
CA SER A 24 9.29 6.47 -3.90
C SER A 24 10.78 6.12 -3.71
N ILE A 25 11.08 4.93 -3.19
CA ILE A 25 12.44 4.47 -2.91
C ILE A 25 13.09 3.84 -4.15
N PHE A 26 12.31 3.31 -5.09
CA PHE A 26 12.83 2.62 -6.29
C PHE A 26 13.86 3.43 -7.11
N PRO A 27 13.69 4.75 -7.34
CA PRO A 27 14.71 5.53 -8.04
C PRO A 27 16.07 5.58 -7.34
N LEU A 28 16.12 5.38 -6.02
CA LEU A 28 17.38 5.27 -5.29
C LEU A 28 17.99 3.87 -5.46
N LEU A 29 17.17 2.82 -5.36
CA LEU A 29 17.63 1.43 -5.50
C LEU A 29 18.22 1.16 -6.88
N ASP A 30 17.59 1.72 -7.91
CA ASP A 30 18.06 1.61 -9.30
C ASP A 30 19.45 2.24 -9.49
N LYS A 31 19.72 3.37 -8.82
CA LYS A 31 21.04 4.06 -8.88
C LYS A 31 22.17 3.27 -8.24
N VAL A 32 21.87 2.44 -7.24
CA VAL A 32 22.87 1.66 -6.49
C VAL A 32 22.82 0.17 -6.81
N SER A 33 21.95 -0.24 -7.74
CA SER A 33 21.73 -1.63 -8.13
C SER A 33 21.41 -2.56 -6.93
N ASP A 34 20.61 -2.06 -5.97
CA ASP A 34 20.16 -2.84 -4.82
C ASP A 34 18.90 -3.65 -5.15
N GLU A 35 19.11 -4.73 -5.90
CA GLU A 35 18.07 -5.67 -6.33
C GLU A 35 17.35 -6.37 -5.15
N PRO A 36 18.03 -6.83 -4.08
CA PRO A 36 17.36 -7.48 -2.96
C PRO A 36 16.35 -6.56 -2.25
N THR A 37 16.70 -5.29 -2.02
CA THR A 37 15.76 -4.33 -1.42
C THR A 37 14.59 -4.05 -2.37
N ALA A 38 14.84 -3.98 -3.68
CA ALA A 38 13.78 -3.75 -4.68
C ALA A 38 12.78 -4.91 -4.72
N ASP A 39 13.22 -6.16 -4.65
CA ASP A 39 12.34 -7.33 -4.57
C ASP A 39 11.51 -7.32 -3.28
N LEU A 40 12.14 -7.05 -2.13
CA LEU A 40 11.43 -6.97 -0.84
C LEU A 40 10.32 -5.91 -0.87
N LEU A 41 10.61 -4.71 -1.38
CA LEU A 41 9.61 -3.65 -1.52
C LEU A 41 8.50 -4.03 -2.50
N THR A 42 8.83 -4.72 -3.59
CA THR A 42 7.84 -5.22 -4.56
C THR A 42 6.85 -6.16 -3.89
N GLN A 43 7.34 -7.16 -3.15
CA GLN A 43 6.47 -8.11 -2.43
C GLN A 43 5.60 -7.40 -1.37
N ARG A 44 6.17 -6.42 -0.65
CA ARG A 44 5.41 -5.63 0.33
C ARG A 44 4.31 -4.80 -0.32
N MET A 45 4.61 -4.13 -1.44
CA MET A 45 3.60 -3.37 -2.18
C MET A 45 2.43 -4.25 -2.62
N GLN A 46 2.69 -5.46 -3.15
CA GLN A 46 1.62 -6.38 -3.58
C GLN A 46 0.64 -6.70 -2.43
N VAL A 47 1.14 -6.95 -1.22
CA VAL A 47 0.29 -7.23 -0.05
C VAL A 47 -0.56 -6.02 0.33
N HIS A 48 0.05 -4.83 0.37
CA HIS A 48 -0.66 -3.60 0.73
C HIS A 48 -1.68 -3.17 -0.34
N GLU A 49 -1.34 -3.30 -1.63
CA GLU A 49 -2.26 -3.04 -2.75
C GLU A 49 -3.45 -4.00 -2.73
N LYS A 50 -3.22 -5.30 -2.51
CA LYS A 50 -4.29 -6.30 -2.36
C LYS A 50 -5.21 -5.99 -1.17
N THR A 51 -4.62 -5.59 -0.05
CA THR A 51 -5.39 -5.22 1.16
C THR A 51 -6.22 -3.96 0.90
N ALA A 52 -5.63 -2.93 0.29
CA ALA A 52 -6.35 -1.71 -0.09
C ALA A 52 -7.51 -1.99 -1.05
N TRP A 53 -7.32 -2.90 -2.01
CA TRP A 53 -8.39 -3.34 -2.92
C TRP A 53 -9.54 -4.03 -2.18
N MET A 54 -9.25 -4.97 -1.28
CA MET A 54 -10.28 -5.65 -0.47
C MET A 54 -11.05 -4.67 0.42
N LEU A 55 -10.37 -3.70 1.01
CA LEU A 55 -11.02 -2.69 1.85
C LEU A 55 -11.91 -1.74 1.02
N ARG A 56 -11.51 -1.41 -0.22
CA ARG A 56 -12.35 -0.62 -1.14
C ARG A 56 -13.60 -1.37 -1.55
N SER A 57 -13.52 -2.67 -1.85
CA SER A 57 -14.70 -3.46 -2.23
C SER A 57 -15.74 -3.58 -1.10
N MET A 58 -15.30 -3.50 0.16
CA MET A 58 -16.20 -3.41 1.33
C MET A 58 -16.97 -2.08 1.42
N LEU A 59 -16.42 -0.99 0.85
CA LEU A 59 -17.09 0.31 0.77
C LEU A 59 -18.02 0.41 -0.45
N GLU A 60 -17.73 -0.32 -1.52
CA GLU A 60 -18.53 -0.36 -2.75
C GLU A 60 -19.77 -1.28 -2.65
N SER A 61 -19.74 -2.30 -1.78
CA SER A 61 -20.83 -3.29 -1.64
C SER A 61 -22.03 -2.76 -0.83
N LYS A 62 -22.30 -1.46 -0.86
CA LYS A 62 -23.37 -0.82 -0.08
C LYS A 62 -24.30 0.02 -0.93
#